data_AF-A0A1V6BS23-F1
#
_entry.id   AF-A0A1V6BS23-F1
#
_cell.length_a   1.000
_cell.length_b   1.000
_cell.length_c   1.000
_cell.angle_alpha   90.00
_cell.angle_beta   90.00
_cell.angle_gamma   90.00
#
_symmetry.space_group_name_H-M   'P 1'
#
loop_
_entity.id
_entity.type
_entity.pdbx_description
1 polymer ?
#
loop_
_entity_poly.entity_id
_entity_poly.type
_entity_poly.pdbx_seq_one_letter_code
_entity_poly.pdbx_strand_id
1 'polypeptide(L)' 'MYNEFGMASTVRDIILFFYNGVMKYGLEGFLELVGKKLRIDKLKNDFLGKMTQLLNINARKRLLYELVIENYPKYVCST' A
#
# COMPACT_ATOMS: atom_id res chain seq x y z
N MET A 1 3.48 15.35 5.08
CA MET A 1 3.72 15.20 3.63
C MET A 1 5.02 14.42 3.46
N TYR A 2 5.00 13.27 2.78
CA TYR A 2 6.23 12.57 2.41
C TYR A 2 6.88 13.34 1.25
N ASN A 3 7.86 14.18 1.59
CA ASN A 3 8.74 14.86 0.63
C ASN A 3 9.58 13.79 -0.10
N GLU A 4 9.82 13.93 -1.40
CA GLU A 4 10.71 13.07 -2.19
C GLU A 4 12.07 12.85 -1.53
N PHE A 5 12.65 13.89 -0.93
CA PHE A 5 13.89 13.81 -0.18
C PHE A 5 13.77 12.90 1.04
N GLY A 6 12.65 12.99 1.76
CA GLY A 6 12.36 12.12 2.90
C GLY A 6 12.15 10.66 2.47
N MET A 7 11.51 10.44 1.31
CA MET A 7 11.39 9.09 0.74
C MET A 7 12.75 8.55 0.31
N ALA A 8 13.59 9.35 -0.33
CA ALA A 8 14.93 8.96 -0.75
C ALA A 8 15.83 8.60 0.45
N SER A 9 15.78 9.36 1.54
CA SER A 9 16.53 9.03 2.76
C SER A 9 16.06 7.72 3.39
N THR A 10 14.74 7.49 3.46
CA THR A 10 14.21 6.23 3.98
C THR A 10 14.60 5.04 3.09
N VAL A 11 14.54 5.19 1.77
CA VAL A 11 14.98 4.14 0.83
C VAL A 11 16.47 3.84 1.02
N ARG A 12 17.31 4.87 1.17
CA ARG A 12 18.74 4.71 1.46
C ARG A 12 18.98 3.92 2.75
N ASP A 13 18.27 4.24 3.82
CA ASP A 13 18.44 3.57 5.11
C ASP A 13 17.99 2.11 5.05
N ILE A 14 16.91 1.82 4.31
CA ILE A 14 16.47 0.44 4.04
C ILE A 14 17.57 -0.32 3.30
N ILE A 15 18.12 0.24 2.21
CA ILE A 15 19.18 -0.42 1.44
C ILE A 15 20.40 -0.71 2.33
N LEU A 16 20.82 0.27 3.14
CA LEU A 16 21.96 0.13 4.04
C LEU A 16 21.73 -0.96 5.10
N PHE A 17 20.52 -1.05 5.64
CA PHE A 17 20.14 -2.11 6.57
C PHE A 17 20.30 -3.50 5.94
N PHE A 18 19.80 -3.70 4.72
CA PHE A 18 19.92 -4.97 4.02
C PHE A 18 21.38 -5.30 3.71
N TYR A 19 22.16 -4.33 3.23
CA TYR A 19 23.58 -4.53 2.93
C TYR A 19 24.38 -4.96 4.17
N ASN A 20 24.26 -4.23 5.28
CA ASN A 20 24.95 -4.54 6.53
C ASN A 20 24.51 -5.90 7.10
N GLY A 21 23.23 -6.21 6.97
CA GLY A 21 22.67 -7.49 7.38
C GLY A 21 23.24 -8.67 6.60
N VAL A 22 23.24 -8.59 5.27
CA VAL A 22 23.78 -9.62 4.38
C VAL A 22 25.30 -9.76 4.59
N MET A 23 26.03 -8.65 4.73
CA MET A 23 27.47 -8.68 5.01
C MET A 23 27.81 -9.37 6.33
N LYS A 24 26.96 -9.24 7.36
CA LYS A 24 27.22 -9.79 8.69
C LYS A 24 26.79 -11.26 8.85
N TYR A 25 25.68 -11.64 8.22
CA TYR A 25 25.04 -12.94 8.47
C TYR A 25 24.98 -13.85 7.23
N GLY A 26 25.48 -13.39 6.08
CA GLY A 26 25.25 -14.04 4.79
C GLY A 26 23.81 -13.86 4.31
N LEU A 27 23.58 -14.09 3.01
CA LEU A 27 22.27 -13.85 2.39
C LEU A 27 21.17 -14.74 3.00
N GLU A 28 21.38 -16.05 3.06
CA GLU A 28 20.39 -17.00 3.59
C GLU A 28 20.14 -16.79 5.08
N GLY A 29 21.20 -16.68 5.89
CA GLY A 29 21.08 -16.47 7.33
C GLY A 29 20.39 -15.14 7.68
N PHE A 30 20.67 -14.08 6.92
CA PHE A 30 19.99 -12.80 7.11
C PHE A 30 18.51 -12.86 6.70
N LEU A 31 18.19 -13.47 5.55
CA LEU A 31 16.81 -13.60 5.08
C LEU A 31 15.95 -14.46 6.01
N GLU A 32 16.51 -15.51 6.61
CA GLU A 32 15.80 -16.32 7.60
C GLU A 32 15.47 -15.50 8.87
N LEU A 33 16.45 -14.74 9.35
CA LEU A 33 16.34 -13.94 10.58
C LEU A 33 15.36 -12.77 10.40
N VAL A 34 15.46 -12.07 9.27
CA VAL A 34 14.57 -10.96 8.91
C VAL A 34 13.18 -11.48 8.54
N GLY A 35 13.07 -12.56 7.78
CA GLY A 35 11.79 -13.16 7.40
C GLY A 35 10.97 -13.58 8.61
N LYS A 36 11.59 -14.24 9.59
CA LYS A 36 10.96 -14.60 10.87
C LYS A 36 10.53 -13.37 11.66
N LYS A 37 11.40 -12.35 11.77
CA LYS A 37 11.15 -11.16 12.59
C LYS A 37 10.12 -10.21 11.98
N LEU A 38 10.14 -10.03 10.66
CA LEU A 38 9.21 -9.17 9.93
C LEU A 38 7.87 -9.85 9.63
N ARG A 39 7.76 -11.17 9.83
CA ARG A 39 6.56 -11.96 9.50
C ARG A 39 6.04 -11.58 8.10
N ILE A 40 6.92 -11.63 7.11
CA ILE A 40 6.69 -11.09 5.76
C ILE A 40 5.38 -11.62 5.15
N ASP A 41 5.01 -12.89 5.44
CA ASP A 41 3.74 -13.47 5.01
C ASP A 41 2.51 -12.75 5.58
N LYS A 42 2.56 -12.38 6.86
CA LYS A 42 1.50 -11.60 7.50
C LYS A 42 1.41 -10.20 6.88
N LEU A 43 2.56 -9.54 6.69
CA LEU A 43 2.61 -8.21 6.07
C LEU A 43 2.03 -8.23 4.65
N LYS A 44 2.38 -9.24 3.84
CA LYS A 44 1.83 -9.45 2.50
C LYS A 44 0.33 -9.63 2.53
N ASN A 45 -0.18 -10.48 3.42
CA ASN A 45 -1.62 -10.74 3.54
C ASN A 45 -2.39 -9.50 4.01
N ASP A 46 -1.86 -8.75 4.97
CA ASP A 46 -2.45 -7.50 5.47
C ASP A 46 -2.50 -6.43 4.35
N PHE A 47 -1.44 -6.35 3.54
CA PHE A 47 -1.38 -5.43 2.41
C PHE A 47 -2.41 -5.79 1.33
N LEU A 48 -2.49 -7.07 0.95
CA LEU A 48 -3.50 -7.56 -0.02
C LEU A 48 -4.93 -7.33 0.47
N GLY A 49 -5.18 -7.50 1.77
CA GLY A 49 -6.47 -7.21 2.40
C GLY A 49 -6.85 -5.73 2.26
N LYS A 50 -5.93 -4.82 2.57
CA LYS A 50 -6.15 -3.36 2.42
C LYS A 50 -6.36 -2.95 0.97
N MET A 51 -5.60 -3.51 0.03
CA MET A 51 -5.78 -3.27 -1.41
C MET A 51 -7.17 -3.69 -1.89
N THR A 52 -7.63 -4.86 -1.48
CA THR A 52 -8.99 -5.35 -1.80
C THR A 52 -10.08 -4.42 -1.25
N GLN A 53 -9.92 -3.94 -0.01
CA GLN A 53 -10.84 -2.97 0.59
C GLN A 53 -10.88 -1.66 -0.19
N LEU A 54 -9.72 -1.13 -0.58
CA LEU A 54 -9.60 0.09 -1.40
C LEU A 54 -10.31 -0.07 -2.75
N LEU A 55 -10.11 -1.20 -3.44
CA LEU A 55 -10.78 -1.49 -4.70
C LEU A 55 -12.30 -1.54 -4.54
N ASN A 56 -12.80 -2.18 -3.47
CA ASN A 56 -14.23 -2.23 -3.17
C ASN A 56 -14.82 -0.83 -2.88
N ILE A 57 -14.12 0.00 -2.10
CA ILE A 57 -14.54 1.39 -1.85
C ILE A 57 -14.58 2.18 -3.16
N ASN A 58 -13.58 2.01 -4.02
CA ASN A 58 -13.52 2.72 -5.30
C ASN A 58 -14.66 2.30 -6.24
N ALA A 59 -14.97 1.00 -6.29
CA ALA A 59 -16.10 0.48 -7.07
C ALA A 59 -17.44 1.06 -6.59
N ARG A 60 -17.66 1.13 -5.26
CA ARG A 60 -18.86 1.74 -4.68
C ARG A 60 -18.96 3.23 -4.98
N LYS A 61 -17.86 3.98 -4.87
CA LYS A 61 -17.82 5.41 -5.24
C LYS A 61 -18.20 5.61 -6.70
N ARG A 62 -17.64 4.80 -7.60
CA ARG A 62 -17.96 4.86 -9.03
C ARG A 62 -19.45 4.62 -9.30
N LEU A 63 -20.03 3.57 -8.71
CA LEU A 63 -21.45 3.28 -8.83
C LEU A 63 -22.32 4.43 -8.32
N LEU A 64 -21.92 5.06 -7.21
CA LEU A 64 -22.63 6.22 -6.65
C LEU A 64 -22.56 7.43 -7.58
N TYR A 65 -21.41 7.70 -8.21
CA TYR A 65 -21.28 8.74 -9.23
C TYR A 65 -22.15 8.47 -10.46
N GLU A 66 -22.19 7.23 -10.95
CA GLU A 66 -23.03 6.83 -12.08
C GLU A 66 -24.52 7.08 -11.76
N LEU A 67 -24.99 6.67 -10.57
CA LEU A 67 -26.36 6.93 -10.12
C LEU A 67 -26.69 8.42 -10.00
N VAL A 68 -25.76 9.23 -9.51
CA VAL A 68 -25.95 10.69 -9.41
C VAL A 68 -26.07 11.31 -10.79
N ILE A 69 -25.21 10.92 -11.74
CA ILE A 69 -25.24 11.40 -13.13
C ILE A 69 -26.56 11.00 -13.80
N GLU A 70 -26.98 9.75 -13.66
CA GLU A 70 -28.23 9.25 -14.25
C GLU A 70 -29.47 9.99 -13.72
N ASN A 71 -29.49 10.32 -12.42
CA ASN A 71 -30.61 11.03 -11.81
C ASN A 71 -30.48 12.55 -11.86
N TYR A 72 -29.37 13.09 -12.37
CA TYR A 72 -29.11 14.53 -12.47
C TYR A 72 -30.26 15.32 -13.15
N PRO A 73 -30.88 14.86 -14.26
CA PRO A 73 -31.97 15.59 -14.88
C PRO A 73 -33.21 15.73 -13.98
N LYS A 74 -33.48 14.75 -13.10
CA LYS A 74 -34.61 14.82 -12.15
C LYS A 74 -34.38 15.89 -11.09
N TYR A 75 -33.13 16.07 -10.65
CA TYR A 75 -32.78 17.11 -9.68
C TYR A 75 -32.76 18.51 -10.31
N VAL A 76 -32.41 18.63 -11.59
CA VAL A 76 -32.37 19.92 -12.31
C VAL A 76 -33.77 20.39 -12.74
N CYS A 77 -34.66 19.50 -13.19
CA CYS A 77 -36.01 19.86 -13.64
C CYS A 77 -37.01 20.15 -12.49
N SER A 78 -36.62 19.97 -11.23
CA SER A 78 -37.46 20.32 -10.06
C SER A 78 -37.15 21.69 -9.44
N THR A 79 -36.35 22.52 -10.11
CA THR A 79 -36.11 23.94 -9.77
C THR A 79 -36.78 24.83 -10.80
#